data_AF-A0A7C4GKM1-F1
#
_entry.id   AF-A0A7C4GKM1-F1
#
_cell.length_a   1.000
_cell.length_b   1.000
_cell.length_c   1.000
_cell.angle_alpha   90.00
_cell.angle_beta   90.00
_cell.angle_gamma   90.00
#
_symmetry.space_group_name_H-M   'P 1'
#
loop_
_entity.id
_entity.type
_entity.pdbx_description
1 polymer ?
#
loop_
_entity_poly.entity_id
_entity_poly.type
_entity_poly.pdbx_seq_one_letter_code
_entity_poly.pdbx_strand_id
1 'polypeptide(L)' 'MAKIKVGLIGIGNCASALVQGVYYCRNMEAYAGLKYPVLGGFRPEDIEFV' A
#
# COMPACT_ATOMS: atom_id res chain seq x y z
N MET A 1 -13.91 -1.76 -4.42
CA MET A 1 -13.96 -2.20 -3.01
C MET A 1 -13.80 -1.00 -2.10
N ALA A 2 -14.11 -1.14 -0.81
CA ALA A 2 -13.88 -0.08 0.18
C ALA A 2 -12.38 0.26 0.23
N LYS A 3 -12.05 1.57 0.32
CA LYS A 3 -10.68 2.04 0.47
C LYS A 3 -10.30 2.15 1.95
N ILE A 4 -9.03 1.87 2.26
CA ILE A 4 -8.44 2.06 3.58
C ILE A 4 -7.82 3.46 3.60
N LYS A 5 -8.41 4.38 4.36
CA LYS A 5 -7.90 5.74 4.51
C LYS A 5 -6.73 5.76 5.49
N VAL A 6 -5.56 6.19 5.04
CA VAL A 6 -4.32 6.20 5.82
C VAL A 6 -3.76 7.61 5.91
N GLY A 7 -3.63 8.13 7.13
CA GLY A 7 -2.86 9.35 7.42
C GLY A 7 -1.40 9.02 7.73
N LEU A 8 -0.49 9.92 7.36
CA LEU A 8 0.94 9.78 7.61
C LEU A 8 1.40 10.79 8.66
N ILE A 9 2.03 10.31 9.74
CA ILE A 9 2.66 11.16 10.76
C ILE A 9 4.17 11.01 10.66
N GLY A 10 4.84 12.10 10.30
CA GLY A 10 6.27 12.11 9.96
C GLY A 10 6.48 11.78 8.49
N ILE A 11 7.05 12.72 7.74
CA ILE A 11 7.33 12.57 6.32
C ILE A 11 8.84 12.42 6.13
N GLY A 12 9.25 11.21 5.78
CA GLY A 12 10.64 10.85 5.51
C GLY A 12 10.72 9.59 4.66
N ASN A 13 11.88 8.93 4.64
CA ASN A 13 12.11 7.79 3.75
C ASN A 13 11.10 6.65 3.91
N CYS A 14 10.65 6.37 5.14
CA CYS A 14 9.64 5.33 5.39
C CYS A 14 8.29 5.68 4.76
N ALA A 15 7.83 6.93 4.91
CA ALA A 15 6.60 7.40 4.29
C ALA A 15 6.72 7.38 2.75
N SER A 16 7.86 7.83 2.22
CA SER A 16 8.16 7.78 0.79
C SER A 16 8.10 6.37 0.22
N ALA A 17 8.81 5.42 0.85
CA ALA A 17 8.87 4.02 0.43
C ALA A 17 7.49 3.34 0.51
N LEU A 18 6.69 3.64 1.54
CA LEU A 18 5.33 3.12 1.68
C LEU A 18 4.42 3.61 0.56
N VAL A 19 4.40 4.92 0.31
CA VAL A 19 3.56 5.51 -0.75
C VAL A 19 3.96 4.93 -2.10
N GLN A 20 5.25 4.99 -2.45
CA GLN A 20 5.76 4.45 -3.71
C GLN A 20 5.49 2.94 -3.85
N GLY A 21 5.69 2.17 -2.77
CA GLY A 21 5.42 0.73 -2.75
C GLY A 21 3.95 0.40 -3.04
N VAL A 22 3.00 1.16 -2.47
CA VAL A 22 1.57 1.01 -2.76
C VAL A 22 1.26 1.28 -4.23
N TYR A 23 1.81 2.34 -4.82
CA TYR A 23 1.62 2.64 -6.24
C TYR A 23 2.28 1.61 -7.15
N TYR A 24 3.48 1.17 -6.80
CA TYR A 24 4.22 0.14 -7.53
C TYR A 24 3.43 -1.17 -7.61
N CYS A 25 2.85 -1.59 -6.49
CA CYS A 25 2.03 -2.80 -6.39
C CYS A 25 0.79 -2.79 -7.31
N ARG A 26 0.26 -1.62 -7.71
CA ARG A 26 -0.90 -1.52 -8.63
C ARG A 26 -0.58 -2.01 -10.04
N ASN A 27 0.69 -1.97 -10.44
CA ASN A 27 1.14 -2.30 -11.79
C ASN A 27 1.88 -3.63 -11.84
N MET A 28 1.92 -4.39 -10.74
CA MET A 28 2.64 -5.66 -10.65
C MET A 28 1.70 -6.86 -10.68
N GLU A 29 2.13 -7.92 -11.35
CA GLU A 29 1.46 -9.23 -11.31
C GLU A 29 1.76 -10.00 -10.01
N ALA A 30 2.87 -9.68 -9.34
CA ALA A 30 3.28 -10.34 -8.10
C ALA A 30 3.72 -9.33 -7.03
N TYR A 31 3.09 -9.39 -5.85
CA TYR A 31 3.40 -8.52 -4.71
C TYR A 31 4.66 -8.99 -3.97
N ALA A 32 5.82 -8.77 -4.57
CA ALA A 32 7.11 -9.17 -3.99
C ALA A 32 7.34 -8.52 -2.61
N GLY A 33 7.80 -9.33 -1.64
CA GLY A 33 8.06 -8.87 -0.27
C GLY A 33 6.83 -8.82 0.65
N LEU A 34 5.61 -9.04 0.13
CA LEU A 34 4.42 -9.20 0.97
C LEU A 34 4.21 -10.67 1.33
N LYS A 35 4.18 -10.96 2.63
CA LYS A 35 3.84 -12.30 3.14
C LYS A 35 2.39 -12.68 2.80
N TYR A 36 1.48 -11.70 2.82
CA TYR A 36 0.06 -11.87 2.46
C TYR A 36 -0.34 -10.80 1.45
N PRO A 37 -0.40 -11.13 0.15
CA PRO A 37 -0.85 -10.22 -0.90
C PRO A 37 -2.29 -9.73 -0.74
N VAL A 38 -3.14 -10.54 -0.11
CA VAL A 38 -4.51 -10.20 0.25
C VAL A 38 -4.68 -10.49 1.73
N LEU A 39 -5.12 -9.50 2.50
CA LEU A 39 -5.35 -9.63 3.94
C LEU A 39 -6.75 -9.11 4.27
N GLY A 40 -7.61 -9.97 4.80
CA GLY A 40 -9.00 -9.58 5.12
C GLY A 40 -9.79 -9.10 3.90
N GLY A 41 -9.43 -9.58 2.71
CA GLY A 41 -10.02 -9.13 1.44
C GLY A 41 -9.38 -7.86 0.85
N PHE A 42 -8.48 -7.18 1.57
CA PHE A 42 -7.83 -5.97 1.06
C PHE A 42 -6.50 -6.28 0.38
N ARG A 43 -6.23 -5.54 -0.69
CA ARG A 43 -4.95 -5.53 -1.42
C ARG A 43 -4.20 -4.22 -1.15
N PRO A 44 -2.89 -4.14 -1.42
CA PRO A 44 -2.13 -2.89 -1.31
C PRO A 44 -2.76 -1.72 -2.08
N GLU A 45 -3.35 -2.00 -3.23
CA GLU A 45 -4.07 -1.03 -4.08
C GLU A 45 -5.34 -0.42 -3.45
N ASP A 46 -5.85 -1.02 -2.38
CA ASP A 46 -6.97 -0.49 -1.60
C ASP A 46 -6.56 0.58 -0.59
N ILE A 47 -5.26 0.81 -0.39
CA ILE A 47 -4.76 1.91 0.44
C ILE A 47 -4.93 3.24 -0.29
N GLU A 48 -5.54 4.20 0.41
CA GLU A 48 -5.75 5.59 0.00
C GLU A 48 -5.13 6.50 1.06
N PHE A 49 -4.12 7.28 0.68
CA PHE A 49 -3.49 8.25 1.58
C PHE A 49 -4.33 9.53 1.62
N VAL A 50 -4.68 10.02 2.82
CA VAL A 50 -5.54 11.20 3.06
C VAL A 50 -4.93 12.18 4.05
#